data_AF-A0A6J0PMI2-F1
#
_entry.id   AF-A0A6J0PMI2-F1
#
_cell.length_a   1.000
_cell.length_b   1.000
_cell.length_c   1.000
_cell.angle_alpha   90.00
_cell.angle_beta   90.00
_cell.angle_gamma   90.00
#
_symmetry.space_group_name_H-M   'P 1'
#
loop_
_entity.id
_entity.type
_entity.pdbx_description
1 polymer ?
#
loop_
_entity_poly.entity_id
_entity_poly.type
_entity_poly.pdbx_seq_one_letter_code
_entity_poly.pdbx_strand_id
1 'polypeptide(L)'
;MTIGSGGSSVVVPRNFRLLEELERGEKGIGDGTVSYGMDDGDDIYMRSWTGTIIGPHNSVHENRIYQLKLFCDKDYPEKPPSVRFHSRINMTCVNHENGMVEPKKFGILANWQREYTMEDILVQLKKEMAAPPNRKLVQPPEGQPISTWMRIFSSYLEEKVQNKHLTWLHNQVQHTNFCCRLY
;
A
#
# COMPACT_ATOMS: atom_id res chain seq x y z
N MET A 1 31.86 -34.81 -16.07
CA MET A 1 32.00 -33.73 -15.07
C MET A 1 30.92 -32.70 -15.37
N THR A 2 29.82 -32.72 -14.62
CA THR A 2 28.70 -31.80 -14.79
C THR A 2 29.06 -30.48 -14.09
N ILE A 3 29.02 -29.37 -14.82
CA ILE A 3 29.28 -28.02 -14.30
C ILE A 3 28.14 -27.67 -13.36
N GLY A 4 28.41 -27.69 -12.05
CA GLY A 4 27.50 -27.16 -11.04
C GLY A 4 27.42 -25.64 -11.19
N SER A 5 26.33 -25.16 -11.78
CA SER A 5 25.98 -23.74 -11.80
C SER A 5 25.57 -23.36 -10.37
N GLY A 6 26.56 -22.98 -9.55
CA GLY A 6 26.35 -22.35 -8.26
C GLY A 6 25.83 -20.95 -8.50
N GLY A 7 24.52 -20.82 -8.71
CA GLY A 7 23.83 -19.54 -8.68
C GLY A 7 23.95 -18.98 -7.26
N SER A 8 24.94 -18.14 -7.03
CA SER A 8 24.98 -17.26 -5.87
C SER A 8 23.74 -16.39 -5.94
N SER A 9 22.69 -16.76 -5.20
CA SER A 9 21.51 -15.93 -5.03
C SER A 9 21.97 -14.60 -4.44
N VAL A 10 22.05 -13.56 -5.27
CA VAL A 10 22.41 -12.21 -4.80
C VAL A 10 21.31 -11.79 -3.82
N VAL A 11 21.63 -11.82 -2.53
CA VAL A 11 20.70 -11.38 -1.49
C VAL A 11 20.76 -9.86 -1.45
N VAL A 12 19.70 -9.23 -1.96
CA VAL A 12 19.51 -7.79 -1.88
C VAL A 12 19.35 -7.40 -0.40
N PRO A 13 20.17 -6.48 0.14
CA PRO A 13 20.02 -6.03 1.52
C PRO A 13 18.68 -5.33 1.75
N ARG A 14 18.15 -5.45 2.97
CA ARG A 14 16.88 -4.85 3.43
C ARG A 14 16.65 -3.42 2.91
N ASN A 15 17.63 -2.54 3.10
CA ASN A 15 17.45 -1.12 2.75
C ASN A 15 17.31 -0.91 1.25
N PHE A 16 18.01 -1.68 0.41
CA PHE A 16 17.84 -1.60 -1.05
C PHE A 16 16.47 -2.11 -1.48
N ARG A 17 15.97 -3.19 -0.85
CA ARG A 17 14.61 -3.68 -1.08
C ARG A 17 13.56 -2.63 -0.72
N LEU A 18 13.71 -1.97 0.43
CA LEU A 18 12.79 -0.92 0.87
C LEU A 18 12.85 0.33 -0.02
N LEU A 19 14.03 0.70 -0.54
CA LEU A 19 14.18 1.79 -1.51
C LEU A 19 13.50 1.45 -2.85
N GLU A 20 13.66 0.21 -3.33
CA GLU A 20 12.96 -0.27 -4.53
C GLU A 20 11.44 -0.22 -4.34
N GLU A 21 10.93 -0.67 -3.18
CA GLU A 21 9.51 -0.55 -2.86
C GLU A 21 9.06 0.91 -2.78
N LEU A 22 9.84 1.82 -2.17
CA LEU A 22 9.52 3.25 -2.14
C LEU A 22 9.35 3.82 -3.56
N GLU A 23 10.31 3.53 -4.45
CA GLU A 23 10.27 4.01 -5.84
C GLU A 23 9.03 3.49 -6.59
N ARG A 24 8.62 2.24 -6.32
CA ARG A 24 7.39 1.67 -6.89
C ARG A 24 6.13 2.32 -6.31
N GLY A 25 6.12 2.59 -5.00
CA GLY A 25 5.04 3.33 -4.33
C GLY A 25 4.85 4.73 -4.91
N GLU A 26 5.94 5.44 -5.22
CA GLU A 26 5.90 6.79 -5.81
C GLU A 26 5.50 6.81 -7.29
N LYS A 27 5.83 5.76 -8.05
CA LYS A 27 5.39 5.60 -9.45
C LYS A 27 3.89 5.26 -9.57
N GLY A 28 3.26 4.87 -8.46
CA GLY A 28 1.88 4.39 -8.45
C GLY A 28 1.80 2.90 -8.80
N ILE A 29 0.82 2.23 -8.20
CA ILE A 29 0.69 0.78 -8.24
C ILE A 29 -0.58 0.42 -8.99
N GLY A 30 -0.43 -0.44 -10.01
CA GLY A 30 -1.56 -1.06 -10.71
C GLY A 30 -2.61 -0.06 -11.21
N ASP A 31 -3.84 -0.22 -10.73
CA ASP A 31 -5.03 0.58 -11.05
C ASP A 31 -5.20 1.83 -10.16
N GLY A 32 -4.22 2.13 -9.29
CA GLY A 32 -4.28 3.26 -8.35
C GLY A 32 -5.22 3.05 -7.16
N THR A 33 -5.77 1.85 -6.98
CA THR A 33 -6.68 1.54 -5.86
C THR A 33 -5.95 1.14 -4.58
N VAL A 34 -4.66 0.85 -4.68
CA VAL A 34 -3.78 0.60 -3.53
C VAL A 34 -2.57 1.52 -3.66
N SER A 35 -2.14 2.07 -2.55
CA SER A 35 -0.92 2.89 -2.48
C SER A 35 -0.20 2.67 -1.17
N TYR A 36 1.10 2.89 -1.15
CA TYR A 36 1.88 2.92 0.08
C TYR A 36 3.00 3.94 -0.02
N GLY A 37 3.46 4.43 1.13
CA GLY A 37 4.57 5.36 1.23
C GLY A 37 5.17 5.36 2.63
N MET A 38 6.34 5.96 2.78
CA MET A 38 6.94 6.16 4.09
C MET A 38 6.07 7.05 4.96
N ASP A 39 5.96 6.70 6.23
CA ASP A 39 5.21 7.47 7.20
C ASP A 39 5.99 8.69 7.72
N ASP A 40 7.30 8.50 7.85
CA ASP A 40 8.25 9.52 8.27
C ASP A 40 9.40 9.55 7.27
N GLY A 41 9.52 10.65 6.53
CA GLY A 41 10.56 10.85 5.53
C GLY A 41 11.97 10.97 6.11
N ASP A 42 12.08 11.26 7.41
CA ASP A 42 13.36 11.39 8.12
C ASP A 42 13.84 10.05 8.72
N ASP A 43 12.99 9.00 8.71
CA ASP A 43 13.37 7.66 9.17
C ASP A 43 14.33 6.98 8.18
N ILE A 44 15.62 7.13 8.45
CA ILE A 44 16.72 6.49 7.71
C ILE A 44 16.60 4.96 7.65
N TYR A 45 15.88 4.34 8.59
CA TYR A 45 15.70 2.89 8.64
C TYR A 45 14.46 2.42 7.87
N MET A 46 13.64 3.35 7.37
CA MET A 46 12.45 3.07 6.57
C MET A 46 11.56 1.99 7.21
N ARG A 47 11.27 2.12 8.52
CA ARG A 47 10.53 1.10 9.27
C ARG A 47 9.03 1.33 9.21
N SER A 48 8.61 2.58 9.28
CA SER A 48 7.20 2.96 9.32
C SER A 48 6.68 3.33 7.93
N TRP A 49 5.64 2.65 7.51
CA TRP A 49 4.98 2.85 6.22
C TRP A 49 3.48 3.04 6.42
N THR A 50 2.90 3.89 5.60
CA THR A 50 1.45 4.08 5.51
C THR A 50 0.96 3.48 4.20
N GLY A 51 0.06 2.51 4.30
CA GLY A 51 -0.66 1.91 3.19
C GLY A 51 -2.09 2.45 3.11
N THR A 52 -2.61 2.57 1.90
CA THR A 52 -3.98 2.99 1.62
C THR A 52 -4.63 2.00 0.66
N ILE A 53 -5.85 1.59 0.98
CA ILE A 53 -6.67 0.72 0.14
C ILE A 53 -8.00 1.41 -0.13
N ILE A 54 -8.31 1.62 -1.40
CA ILE A 54 -9.65 1.98 -1.85
C ILE A 54 -10.48 0.70 -1.87
N GLY A 55 -11.58 0.70 -1.13
CA GLY A 55 -12.41 -0.48 -0.98
C GLY A 55 -12.98 -0.96 -2.32
N PRO A 56 -13.07 -2.27 -2.54
CA PRO A 56 -13.50 -2.84 -3.81
C PRO A 56 -14.96 -2.49 -4.12
N HIS A 57 -15.24 -2.25 -5.41
CA HIS A 57 -16.59 -2.08 -5.93
C HIS A 57 -17.47 -3.31 -5.65
N ASN A 58 -18.79 -3.12 -5.58
CA ASN A 58 -19.76 -4.19 -5.29
C ASN A 58 -19.55 -4.85 -3.91
N SER A 59 -19.07 -4.08 -2.93
CA SER A 59 -18.94 -4.53 -1.54
C SER A 59 -19.39 -3.45 -0.57
N VAL A 60 -19.63 -3.82 0.69
CA VAL A 60 -19.84 -2.87 1.80
C VAL A 60 -18.67 -1.90 2.03
N HIS A 61 -17.52 -2.20 1.43
CA HIS A 61 -16.32 -1.38 1.47
C HIS A 61 -16.25 -0.38 0.31
N GLU A 62 -17.18 -0.42 -0.64
CA GLU A 62 -17.23 0.49 -1.77
C GLU A 62 -17.35 1.94 -1.29
N ASN A 63 -16.66 2.84 -2.00
CA ASN A 63 -16.56 4.25 -1.67
C ASN A 63 -15.93 4.56 -0.29
N ARG A 64 -15.17 3.61 0.28
CA ARG A 64 -14.42 3.83 1.53
C ARG A 64 -12.92 3.74 1.29
N ILE A 65 -12.17 4.53 2.07
CA ILE A 65 -10.70 4.49 2.07
C ILE A 65 -10.21 3.97 3.41
N TYR A 66 -9.41 2.92 3.35
CA TYR A 66 -8.79 2.31 4.51
C TYR A 66 -7.32 2.67 4.57
N GLN A 67 -6.92 3.30 5.66
CA GLN A 67 -5.52 3.50 5.98
C GLN A 67 -5.02 2.39 6.88
N LEU A 68 -3.78 1.98 6.62
CA LEU A 68 -3.07 0.96 7.35
C LEU A 68 -1.65 1.46 7.64
N LYS A 69 -1.08 1.01 8.75
CA LYS A 69 0.33 1.14 9.08
C LYS A 69 1.00 -0.20 8.85
N LEU A 70 2.09 -0.19 8.10
CA LEU A 70 3.00 -1.31 7.95
C LEU A 70 4.29 -0.98 8.67
N PHE A 71 4.77 -1.92 9.47
CA PHE A 71 6.02 -1.79 10.21
C PHE A 71 7.00 -2.87 9.77
N CYS A 72 8.03 -2.43 9.04
CA CYS A 72 9.10 -3.27 8.52
C CYS A 72 10.24 -3.32 9.55
N ASP A 73 10.29 -4.40 10.33
CA ASP A 73 11.36 -4.61 11.32
C ASP A 73 12.73 -4.84 10.65
N LYS A 74 13.78 -4.99 11.45
CA LYS A 74 15.16 -5.23 10.99
C LYS A 74 15.31 -6.52 10.18
N ASP A 75 14.43 -7.49 10.43
CA ASP A 75 14.41 -8.79 9.77
C ASP A 75 13.58 -8.81 8.47
N TYR A 76 13.07 -7.67 8.01
CA TYR A 76 12.39 -7.59 6.70
C TYR A 76 13.45 -7.60 5.56
N PRO A 77 13.25 -8.31 4.44
CA PRO A 77 12.07 -9.08 4.04
C PRO A 77 12.09 -10.57 4.45
N GLU A 78 13.05 -11.03 5.25
CA GLU A 78 13.10 -12.42 5.72
C GLU A 78 11.89 -12.78 6.61
N LYS A 79 11.39 -11.80 7.38
CA LYS A 79 10.14 -11.89 8.15
C LYS A 79 9.08 -10.92 7.61
N PRO A 80 7.80 -11.27 7.75
CA PRO A 80 6.72 -10.40 7.33
C PRO A 80 6.69 -9.11 8.15
N PRO A 81 6.28 -7.98 7.56
CA PRO A 81 6.05 -6.75 8.30
C PRO A 81 4.80 -6.88 9.18
N SER A 82 4.75 -6.09 10.25
CA SER A 82 3.54 -6.00 11.06
C SER A 82 2.55 -5.06 10.39
N VAL A 83 1.29 -5.50 10.25
CA VAL A 83 0.25 -4.72 9.55
C VAL A 83 -0.89 -4.42 10.51
N ARG A 84 -1.27 -3.15 10.59
CA ARG A 84 -2.38 -2.67 11.42
C ARG A 84 -3.24 -1.68 10.64
N PHE A 85 -4.54 -1.88 10.65
CA PHE A 85 -5.49 -0.90 10.16
C PHE A 85 -5.56 0.31 11.12
N HIS A 86 -5.36 1.50 10.58
CA HIS A 86 -5.65 2.75 11.28
C HIS A 86 -7.14 3.09 11.19
N SER A 87 -7.74 2.89 10.01
CA SER A 87 -9.18 2.98 9.82
C SER A 87 -9.89 1.80 10.47
N ARG A 88 -11.03 2.03 11.14
CA ARG A 88 -11.84 0.94 11.69
C ARG A 88 -12.43 0.10 10.55
N ILE A 89 -12.17 -1.20 10.56
CA ILE A 89 -12.67 -2.16 9.59
C ILE A 89 -13.18 -3.42 10.30
N ASN A 90 -14.26 -3.99 9.78
CA ASN A 90 -14.75 -5.28 10.19
C ASN A 90 -14.39 -6.32 9.10
N MET A 91 -13.40 -7.16 9.37
CA MET A 91 -12.92 -8.19 8.44
C MET A 91 -12.41 -9.42 9.22
N THR A 92 -12.61 -10.62 8.68
CA THR A 92 -12.29 -11.88 9.38
C THR A 92 -10.83 -12.04 9.80
N CYS A 93 -9.89 -11.50 9.02
CA CYS A 93 -8.45 -11.58 9.29
C CYS A 93 -7.90 -10.40 10.10
N VAL A 94 -8.75 -9.48 10.57
CA VAL A 94 -8.36 -8.31 11.36
C VAL A 94 -9.02 -8.36 12.73
N ASN A 95 -8.23 -8.09 13.77
CA ASN A 95 -8.77 -7.96 15.12
C ASN A 95 -9.52 -6.63 15.28
N HIS A 96 -10.78 -6.70 15.69
CA HIS A 96 -11.67 -5.54 15.82
C HIS A 96 -11.27 -4.54 16.92
N GLU A 97 -10.54 -4.98 17.95
CA GLU A 97 -10.16 -4.14 19.09
C GLU A 97 -8.94 -3.27 18.78
N ASN A 98 -7.93 -3.83 18.12
CA ASN A 98 -6.64 -3.19 17.91
C ASN A 98 -6.28 -2.94 16.44
N GLY A 99 -7.11 -3.41 15.50
CA GLY A 99 -6.91 -3.26 14.05
C GLY A 99 -5.75 -4.09 13.49
N MET A 100 -5.12 -4.97 14.27
CA MET A 100 -3.99 -5.78 13.79
C MET A 100 -4.47 -6.89 12.86
N VAL A 101 -3.75 -7.08 11.76
CA VAL A 101 -3.94 -8.22 10.86
C VAL A 101 -3.33 -9.46 11.51
N GLU A 102 -4.12 -10.51 11.65
CA GLU A 102 -3.66 -11.76 12.25
C GLU A 102 -2.92 -12.62 11.22
N PRO A 103 -1.62 -12.93 11.40
CA PRO A 103 -0.86 -13.71 10.44
C PRO A 103 -1.46 -15.09 10.16
N LYS A 104 -2.06 -15.73 11.18
CA LYS A 104 -2.68 -17.06 11.06
C LYS A 104 -3.91 -17.08 10.15
N LYS A 105 -4.64 -15.97 10.07
CA LYS A 105 -5.87 -15.85 9.28
C LYS A 105 -5.61 -15.29 7.89
N PHE A 106 -4.41 -14.77 7.64
CA PHE A 106 -4.05 -14.11 6.40
C PHE A 106 -2.92 -14.87 5.70
N GLY A 107 -3.27 -15.59 4.64
CA GLY A 107 -2.41 -16.60 4.02
C GLY A 107 -1.01 -16.12 3.61
N ILE A 108 -0.88 -14.87 3.17
CA ILE A 108 0.42 -14.28 2.76
C ILE A 108 1.35 -14.04 3.96
N LEU A 109 0.81 -13.66 5.12
CA LEU A 109 1.60 -13.52 6.34
C LEU A 109 1.88 -14.89 6.99
N ALA A 110 0.96 -15.84 6.85
CA ALA A 110 1.15 -17.22 7.33
C ALA A 110 2.28 -17.95 6.60
N ASN A 111 2.37 -17.76 5.29
CA ASN A 111 3.37 -18.42 4.42
C ASN A 111 4.34 -17.41 3.81
N TRP A 112 4.80 -16.46 4.63
CA TRP A 112 5.65 -15.36 4.16
C TRP A 112 6.91 -15.87 3.43
N GLN A 113 7.17 -15.29 2.27
CA GLN A 113 8.35 -15.51 1.44
C GLN A 113 9.01 -14.15 1.20
N ARG A 114 10.34 -14.11 1.10
CA ARG A 114 11.10 -12.86 0.89
C ARG A 114 10.79 -12.17 -0.43
N GLU A 115 10.20 -12.90 -1.38
CA GLU A 115 9.75 -12.41 -2.68
C GLU A 115 8.53 -11.50 -2.55
N TYR A 116 7.72 -11.68 -1.50
CA TYR A 116 6.57 -10.82 -1.23
C TYR A 116 7.00 -9.40 -0.85
N THR A 117 6.11 -8.46 -1.13
CA THR A 117 6.27 -7.03 -0.92
C THR A 117 5.11 -6.45 -0.12
N MET A 118 5.25 -5.21 0.34
CA MET A 118 4.14 -4.46 0.92
C MET A 118 2.96 -4.31 -0.06
N GLU A 119 3.26 -4.22 -1.35
CA GLU A 119 2.25 -4.22 -2.42
C GLU A 119 1.40 -5.49 -2.37
N ASP A 120 2.03 -6.66 -2.32
CA ASP A 120 1.33 -7.95 -2.30
C ASP A 120 0.40 -8.06 -1.09
N ILE A 121 0.84 -7.56 0.07
CA ILE A 121 0.02 -7.50 1.29
C ILE A 121 -1.23 -6.65 1.04
N LEU A 122 -1.09 -5.45 0.49
CA LEU A 122 -2.21 -4.53 0.26
C LEU A 122 -3.19 -5.07 -0.79
N VAL A 123 -2.66 -5.61 -1.90
CA VAL A 123 -3.46 -6.25 -2.95
C VAL A 123 -4.22 -7.45 -2.39
N GLN A 124 -3.57 -8.27 -1.57
CA GLN A 124 -4.20 -9.43 -0.97
C GLN A 124 -5.25 -9.03 0.09
N LEU A 125 -5.01 -7.98 0.88
CA LEU A 125 -6.01 -7.43 1.79
C LEU A 125 -7.24 -6.92 1.03
N LYS A 126 -7.06 -6.23 -0.10
CA LYS A 126 -8.17 -5.81 -0.96
C LYS A 126 -8.98 -7.01 -1.48
N LYS A 127 -8.31 -8.10 -1.86
CA LYS A 127 -8.99 -9.35 -2.25
C LYS A 127 -9.79 -9.96 -1.10
N GLU A 128 -9.24 -9.96 0.12
CA GLU A 128 -9.97 -10.41 1.32
C GLU A 128 -11.22 -9.58 1.59
N MET A 129 -11.19 -8.26 1.36
CA MET A 129 -12.38 -7.39 1.47
C MET A 129 -13.47 -7.77 0.45
N ALA A 130 -13.07 -8.16 -0.76
CA ALA A 130 -13.99 -8.63 -1.80
C ALA A 130 -14.48 -10.07 -1.59
N ALA A 131 -13.85 -10.82 -0.68
CA ALA A 131 -14.18 -12.22 -0.45
C ALA A 131 -15.63 -12.38 0.06
N PRO A 132 -16.32 -13.48 -0.29
CA PRO A 132 -17.70 -13.74 0.14
C PRO A 132 -17.99 -13.52 1.63
N PRO A 133 -17.13 -13.93 2.59
CA PRO A 133 -17.41 -13.71 4.00
C PRO A 133 -17.30 -12.24 4.43
N ASN A 134 -16.52 -11.41 3.74
CA ASN A 134 -16.23 -10.03 4.15
C ASN A 134 -17.04 -8.99 3.38
N ARG A 135 -17.35 -9.25 2.10
CA ARG A 135 -18.02 -8.29 1.20
C ARG A 135 -19.40 -7.81 1.67
N LYS A 136 -20.03 -8.51 2.62
CA LYS A 136 -21.34 -8.19 3.22
C LYS A 136 -21.27 -7.87 4.72
N LEU A 137 -20.09 -7.87 5.34
CA LEU A 137 -19.97 -7.59 6.78
C LEU A 137 -20.31 -6.14 7.07
N VAL A 138 -21.19 -5.92 8.03
CA VAL A 138 -21.55 -4.58 8.47
C VAL A 138 -20.30 -3.88 8.98
N GLN A 139 -19.95 -2.78 8.31
CA GLN A 139 -18.80 -1.97 8.65
C GLN A 139 -19.19 -0.92 9.69
N PRO A 140 -18.24 -0.52 10.57
CA PRO A 140 -18.46 0.61 11.47
C PRO A 140 -18.75 1.90 10.67
N PRO A 141 -19.37 2.92 11.33
CA PRO A 141 -19.57 4.23 10.73
C PRO A 141 -18.26 4.74 10.14
N GLU A 142 -18.34 5.26 8.92
CA GLU A 142 -17.17 5.73 8.21
C GLU A 142 -16.48 6.83 9.04
N GLY A 143 -15.14 6.79 9.04
CA GLY A 143 -14.34 7.95 9.42
C GLY A 143 -14.43 9.00 8.31
N GLN A 144 -13.28 9.45 7.80
CA GLN A 144 -13.26 10.50 6.78
C GLN A 144 -13.78 10.01 5.41
N PRO A 145 -14.68 10.75 4.74
CA PRO A 145 -15.18 10.40 3.40
C PRO A 145 -14.12 10.59 2.32
N ILE A 146 -14.29 9.90 1.17
CA ILE A 146 -13.41 9.99 -0.01
C ILE A 146 -13.10 11.43 -0.43
N SER A 147 -14.07 12.35 -0.31
CA SER A 147 -13.88 13.76 -0.65
C SER A 147 -12.84 14.47 0.21
N THR A 148 -12.74 14.10 1.49
CA THR A 148 -11.72 14.63 2.41
C THR A 148 -10.36 14.05 2.05
N TRP A 149 -10.34 12.78 1.64
CA TRP A 149 -9.15 12.09 1.16
C TRP A 149 -8.62 12.63 -0.17
N MET A 150 -9.46 12.94 -1.15
CA MET A 150 -9.00 13.59 -2.39
C MET A 150 -8.36 14.93 -2.09
N ARG A 151 -8.85 15.66 -1.08
CA ARG A 151 -8.23 16.92 -0.62
C ARG A 151 -6.89 16.68 0.06
N ILE A 152 -6.78 15.71 0.97
CA ILE A 152 -5.51 15.37 1.65
C ILE A 152 -4.49 14.80 0.66
N PHE A 153 -4.91 13.94 -0.27
CA PHE A 153 -4.07 13.40 -1.32
C PHE A 153 -3.62 14.49 -2.29
N SER A 154 -4.51 15.43 -2.65
CA SER A 154 -4.14 16.63 -3.41
C SER A 154 -3.13 17.46 -2.62
N SER A 155 -3.35 17.70 -1.33
CA SER A 155 -2.40 18.46 -0.50
C SER A 155 -1.05 17.75 -0.31
N TYR A 156 -1.03 16.43 -0.18
CA TYR A 156 0.20 15.63 -0.09
C TYR A 156 0.95 15.57 -1.43
N LEU A 157 0.23 15.46 -2.55
CA LEU A 157 0.82 15.58 -3.89
C LEU A 157 1.32 17.00 -4.14
N GLU A 158 0.59 18.03 -3.74
CA GLU A 158 1.00 19.44 -3.82
C GLU A 158 2.25 19.69 -2.98
N GLU A 159 2.31 19.16 -1.76
CA GLU A 159 3.47 19.21 -0.87
C GLU A 159 4.70 18.51 -1.49
N LYS A 160 4.52 17.32 -2.08
CA LYS A 160 5.57 16.60 -2.83
C LYS A 160 5.99 17.33 -4.11
N VAL A 161 5.06 17.99 -4.81
CA VAL A 161 5.33 18.85 -5.98
C VAL A 161 6.13 20.11 -5.57
N GLN A 162 5.90 20.65 -4.37
CA GLN A 162 6.63 21.79 -3.84
C GLN A 162 8.04 21.45 -3.31
N ASN A 163 8.31 20.20 -2.90
CA ASN A 163 9.60 19.80 -2.31
C ASN A 163 10.70 19.35 -3.31
N LYS A 164 10.56 19.73 -4.60
CA LYS A 164 11.61 19.76 -5.65
C LYS A 164 12.36 18.45 -5.97
N HIS A 165 11.77 17.59 -6.80
CA HIS A 165 12.51 16.94 -7.91
C HIS A 165 11.50 16.27 -8.85
N LEU A 166 11.02 16.97 -9.89
CA LEU A 166 10.47 16.41 -11.14
C LEU A 166 9.81 17.56 -11.94
N THR A 167 10.65 18.37 -12.58
CA THR A 167 10.27 19.35 -13.61
C THR A 167 9.62 18.72 -14.86
N TRP A 168 9.40 17.41 -14.87
CA TRP A 168 8.88 16.65 -16.01
C TRP A 168 7.34 16.57 -16.08
N LEU A 169 6.60 16.70 -14.96
CA LEU A 169 5.12 16.61 -14.97
C LEU A 169 4.43 17.92 -15.33
N HIS A 170 5.09 19.07 -15.15
CA HIS A 170 4.55 20.36 -15.62
C HIS A 170 4.37 20.37 -17.15
N ASN A 171 5.14 19.55 -17.88
CA ASN A 171 5.05 19.44 -19.34
C ASN A 171 3.96 18.46 -19.82
N GLN A 172 3.41 17.61 -18.95
CA GLN A 172 2.30 16.69 -19.27
C GLN A 172 0.92 17.30 -18.98
N VAL A 173 0.83 18.19 -17.98
CA VAL A 173 -0.42 18.92 -17.67
C VAL A 173 -0.75 19.98 -18.72
N GLN A 174 0.24 20.55 -19.42
CA GLN A 174 0.00 21.45 -20.55
C GLN A 174 -0.56 20.71 -21.79
N HIS A 175 -0.24 19.43 -21.97
CA HIS A 175 -0.69 18.65 -23.14
C HIS A 175 -2.10 18.05 -22.99
N THR A 176 -2.61 17.88 -21.77
CA THR A 176 -3.96 17.35 -21.51
C THR A 176 -5.05 18.43 -21.52
N ASN A 177 -4.69 19.70 -21.32
CA ASN A 177 -5.61 20.84 -21.43
C ASN A 177 -6.08 21.16 -22.86
N PHE A 178 -5.51 20.51 -23.89
CA PHE A 178 -5.96 20.70 -25.28
C PHE A 178 -7.14 19.80 -25.69
N CYS A 179 -7.48 18.77 -24.89
CA CYS A 179 -8.56 17.82 -25.25
C CYS A 179 -9.94 18.14 -24.63
N CYS A 180 -10.03 19.07 -23.67
CA CYS A 180 -11.31 19.42 -23.02
C CYS A 180 -11.95 20.73 -23.54
N ARG A 181 -11.56 21.23 -24.72
CA ARG A 181 -12.14 22.47 -25.30
C ARG A 181 -12.90 22.28 -26.62
N LEU A 182 -13.35 21.06 -26.89
CA LEU A 182 -14.30 20.77 -27.96
C LEU A 182 -15.39 19.87 -27.40
N TYR A 183 -16.35 20.46 -26.68
CA TYR A 183 -17.79 20.19 -26.70
C TYR A 183 -18.49 21.24 -25.83
#